data_AF-A0A946APN8-F1
#
_entry.id   AF-A0A946APN8-F1
#
_cell.length_a   1.000
_cell.length_b   1.000
_cell.length_c   1.000
_cell.angle_alpha   90.00
_cell.angle_beta   90.00
_cell.angle_gamma   90.00
#
_symmetry.space_group_name_H-M   'P 1'
#
loop_
_entity.id
_entity.type
_entity.pdbx_description
1 polymer ?
#
loop_
_entity_poly.entity_id
_entity_poly.type
_entity_poly.pdbx_seq_one_letter_code
_entity_poly.pdbx_strand_id
1 'polypeptide(L)'
;MVLALQQDLRDHINVTGGFHAHINSGLAEWEAAHGRGEKPPPYVFRIFGAEIPPRTTWNIVLQSQLTDLLESNVLFKLGFFYNEVTLGANKYIRYVEFTEAEGLPQLKADEPIFFRNDGNRLLPKFESHMDRLREYNDFYEKTADWAKCLLERLEKIDQSTALCRSDVGISVL
;
A
#
# COMPACT_ATOMS: atom_id res chain seq x y z
N MET A 1 4.31 -14.44 21.71
CA MET A 1 4.39 -14.36 20.24
C MET A 1 3.06 -13.99 19.60
N VAL A 2 1.93 -14.58 19.99
CA VAL A 2 0.60 -14.09 19.58
C VAL A 2 0.48 -12.58 19.84
N LEU A 3 0.92 -12.09 21.01
CA LEU A 3 1.01 -10.65 21.31
C LEU A 3 1.91 -9.86 20.33
N ALA A 4 3.01 -10.45 19.84
CA ALA A 4 3.90 -9.79 18.89
C ALA A 4 3.28 -9.72 17.49
N LEU A 5 2.58 -10.79 17.07
CA LEU A 5 1.79 -10.79 15.83
C LEU A 5 0.62 -9.82 15.90
N GLN A 6 -0.07 -9.76 17.03
CA GLN A 6 -1.14 -8.79 17.26
C GLN A 6 -0.59 -7.36 17.22
N GLN A 7 0.56 -7.10 17.83
CA GLN A 7 1.20 -5.79 17.78
C GLN A 7 1.63 -5.43 16.36
N ASP A 8 2.25 -6.36 15.62
CA ASP A 8 2.67 -6.15 14.24
C ASP A 8 1.49 -5.86 13.31
N LEU A 9 0.35 -6.57 13.46
CA LEU A 9 -0.88 -6.26 12.72
C LEU A 9 -1.45 -4.89 13.10
N ARG A 10 -1.41 -4.50 14.38
CA ARG A 10 -1.83 -3.15 14.83
C ARG A 10 -0.93 -2.08 14.23
N ASP A 11 0.38 -2.29 14.23
CA ASP A 11 1.35 -1.37 13.65
C ASP A 11 1.15 -1.26 12.13
N HIS A 12 0.90 -2.38 11.44
CA HIS A 12 0.54 -2.37 10.02
C HIS A 12 -0.71 -1.53 9.77
N ILE A 13 -1.81 -1.76 10.50
CA ILE A 13 -3.06 -0.99 10.38
C ILE A 13 -2.81 0.52 10.57
N ASN A 14 -2.06 0.89 11.61
CA ASN A 14 -1.81 2.29 11.94
C ASN A 14 -0.93 2.97 10.89
N VAL A 15 0.15 2.31 10.47
CA VAL A 15 1.11 2.87 9.52
C VAL A 15 0.50 2.97 8.12
N THR A 16 -0.11 1.90 7.61
CA THR A 16 -0.74 1.94 6.28
C THR A 16 -1.98 2.83 6.26
N GLY A 17 -2.74 2.90 7.36
CA GLY A 17 -3.84 3.85 7.51
C GLY A 17 -3.37 5.31 7.43
N GLY A 18 -2.26 5.64 8.08
CA GLY A 18 -1.64 6.98 7.97
C GLY A 18 -1.17 7.31 6.55
N PHE A 19 -0.53 6.35 5.87
CA PHE A 19 -0.13 6.53 4.47
C PHE A 19 -1.34 6.69 3.54
N HIS A 20 -2.37 5.85 3.70
CA HIS A 20 -3.59 5.93 2.91
C HIS A 20 -4.29 7.29 3.05
N ALA A 21 -4.44 7.78 4.28
CA ALA A 21 -5.02 9.09 4.55
C ALA A 21 -4.22 10.22 3.88
N HIS A 22 -2.88 10.16 3.97
CA HIS A 22 -2.02 11.17 3.37
C HIS A 22 -2.09 11.17 1.83
N ILE A 23 -2.06 9.98 1.21
CA ILE A 23 -2.18 9.85 -0.25
C ILE A 23 -3.55 10.33 -0.74
N ASN A 24 -4.63 9.95 -0.06
CA ASN A 24 -5.98 10.41 -0.40
C ASN A 24 -6.11 11.93 -0.33
N SER A 25 -5.59 12.56 0.74
CA SER A 25 -5.61 14.02 0.86
C SER A 25 -4.88 14.69 -0.30
N GLY A 26 -3.65 14.24 -0.60
CA GLY A 26 -2.84 14.83 -1.67
C GLY A 26 -3.44 14.65 -3.06
N LEU A 27 -4.00 13.48 -3.36
CA LEU A 27 -4.71 13.23 -4.61
C LEU A 27 -5.96 14.10 -4.72
N ALA A 28 -6.76 14.20 -3.66
CA ALA A 28 -7.97 15.02 -3.64
C ALA A 28 -7.66 16.53 -3.79
N GLU A 29 -6.61 17.02 -3.13
CA GLU A 29 -6.13 18.40 -3.28
C GLU A 29 -5.71 18.69 -4.72
N TRP A 30 -4.95 17.77 -5.34
CA TRP A 30 -4.56 17.88 -6.73
C TRP A 30 -5.77 17.88 -7.67
N GLU A 31 -6.71 16.95 -7.49
CA GLU A 31 -7.92 16.84 -8.32
C GLU A 31 -8.80 18.08 -8.18
N ALA A 32 -8.94 18.64 -6.97
CA ALA A 32 -9.68 19.86 -6.74
C ALA A 32 -9.03 21.08 -7.40
N ALA A 33 -7.70 21.22 -7.32
CA ALA A 33 -6.96 22.29 -7.99
C ALA A 33 -7.08 22.18 -9.51
N HIS A 34 -6.82 21.00 -10.05
CA HIS A 34 -6.98 20.72 -11.47
C HIS A 34 -8.42 20.97 -11.96
N GLY A 35 -9.42 20.60 -11.16
CA GLY A 35 -10.84 20.85 -11.44
C GLY A 35 -11.21 22.34 -11.47
N ARG A 36 -10.43 23.22 -10.82
CA ARG A 36 -10.56 24.69 -10.92
C ARG A 36 -9.85 25.27 -12.16
N GLY A 37 -9.22 24.44 -12.99
CA GLY A 37 -8.42 24.86 -14.14
C GLY A 37 -6.99 25.27 -13.79
N GLU A 38 -6.57 25.06 -12.53
CA GLU A 38 -5.17 25.21 -12.14
C GLU A 38 -4.33 24.08 -12.74
N LYS A 39 -3.01 24.29 -12.85
CA LYS A 39 -2.07 23.30 -13.39
C LYS A 39 -1.07 22.85 -12.31
N PRO A 40 -1.56 22.29 -11.19
CA PRO A 40 -0.66 21.82 -10.14
C PRO A 40 0.23 20.68 -10.67
N PRO A 41 1.49 20.59 -10.22
CA PRO A 41 2.32 19.43 -10.52
C PRO A 41 1.65 18.15 -10.03
N PRO A 42 1.89 16.99 -10.67
CA PRO A 42 1.39 15.70 -10.19
C PRO A 42 1.73 15.49 -8.72
N TYR A 43 0.76 15.00 -7.94
CA TYR A 43 1.01 14.67 -6.54
C TYR A 43 2.02 13.50 -6.42
N VAL A 44 2.98 13.68 -5.53
CA VAL A 44 4.04 12.70 -5.28
C VAL A 44 4.05 12.34 -3.80
N PHE A 45 3.96 11.05 -3.53
CA PHE A 45 4.15 10.44 -2.23
C PHE A 45 5.56 9.85 -2.12
N ARG A 46 6.23 10.04 -0.98
CA ARG A 46 7.54 9.44 -0.73
C ARG A 46 7.70 9.13 0.75
N ILE A 47 8.13 7.90 1.07
CA ILE A 47 8.46 7.50 2.44
C ILE A 47 9.94 7.80 2.65
N PHE A 48 10.25 8.80 3.46
CA PHE A 48 11.64 9.20 3.68
C PHE A 48 12.38 8.18 4.55
N GLY A 49 13.57 7.75 4.14
CA GLY A 49 14.43 6.84 4.90
C GLY A 49 14.04 5.36 4.87
N ALA A 50 13.02 4.98 4.09
CA ALA A 50 12.66 3.58 3.87
C ALA A 50 12.84 3.23 2.38
N GLU A 51 13.91 2.52 2.04
CA GLU A 51 14.09 2.00 0.68
C GLU A 51 13.14 0.82 0.41
N ILE A 52 12.86 -0.01 1.44
CA ILE A 52 11.94 -1.16 1.42
C ILE A 52 11.40 -1.37 2.86
N PRO A 53 10.10 -1.64 3.07
CA PRO A 53 9.58 -1.95 4.40
C PRO A 53 10.22 -3.21 5.01
N PRO A 54 10.49 -3.23 6.32
CA PRO A 54 11.20 -4.33 6.98
C PRO A 54 10.42 -5.66 6.96
N ARG A 55 11.09 -6.76 6.59
CA ARG A 55 10.53 -8.13 6.46
C ARG A 55 10.53 -8.94 7.77
N THR A 56 10.44 -8.30 8.93
CA THR A 56 11.08 -8.85 10.13
C THR A 56 10.23 -9.83 10.95
N THR A 57 8.93 -9.55 11.15
CA THR A 57 8.15 -10.31 12.15
C THR A 57 7.76 -11.71 11.68
N TRP A 58 7.32 -11.89 10.43
CA TRP A 58 6.94 -13.20 9.90
C TRP A 58 8.11 -14.18 9.80
N ASN A 59 9.28 -13.69 9.42
CA ASN A 59 10.49 -14.52 9.34
C ASN A 59 10.90 -15.04 10.73
N ILE A 60 10.69 -14.26 11.79
CA ILE A 60 10.92 -14.70 13.17
C ILE A 60 9.94 -15.81 13.56
N VAL A 61 8.65 -15.71 13.16
CA VAL A 61 7.67 -16.78 13.40
C VAL A 61 8.10 -18.09 12.76
N LEU A 62 8.49 -18.06 11.48
CA LEU A 62 8.94 -19.25 10.75
C LEU A 62 10.21 -19.89 11.35
N GLN A 63 11.18 -19.08 11.79
CA GLN A 63 12.45 -19.56 12.34
C GLN A 63 12.33 -20.12 13.76
N SER A 64 11.27 -19.75 14.47
CA SER A 64 11.12 -20.06 15.89
C SER A 64 10.52 -21.44 16.20
N GLN A 65 10.18 -22.24 15.18
CA GLN A 65 9.45 -23.53 15.30
C GLN A 65 8.12 -23.42 16.07
N LEU A 66 7.58 -22.22 16.25
CA LEU A 66 6.36 -21.97 17.02
C LEU A 66 5.10 -21.96 16.14
N THR A 67 5.22 -22.48 14.92
CA THR A 67 4.10 -22.83 14.03
C THR A 67 3.12 -23.79 14.68
N ASP A 68 3.60 -24.60 15.62
CA ASP A 68 2.81 -25.62 16.32
C ASP A 68 1.82 -25.02 17.34
N LEU A 69 1.97 -23.74 17.68
CA LEU A 69 1.06 -23.01 18.58
C LEU A 69 -0.09 -22.29 17.86
N LEU A 70 -0.04 -22.24 16.52
CA LEU A 70 -1.08 -21.63 15.71
C LEU A 70 -1.85 -22.71 14.97
N GLU A 71 -3.18 -22.58 14.98
CA GLU A 71 -4.04 -23.41 14.15
C GLU A 71 -3.63 -23.29 12.67
N SER A 72 -3.64 -24.41 11.94
CA SER A 72 -3.12 -24.46 10.57
C SER A 72 -3.80 -23.46 9.62
N ASN A 73 -5.09 -23.17 9.84
CA ASN A 73 -5.84 -22.19 9.06
C ASN A 73 -5.38 -20.74 9.31
N VAL A 74 -5.06 -20.39 10.57
CA VAL A 74 -4.54 -19.07 10.96
C VAL A 74 -3.12 -18.91 10.44
N LEU A 75 -2.29 -19.96 10.55
CA LEU A 75 -0.93 -19.95 10.04
C LEU A 75 -0.87 -19.72 8.53
N PHE A 76 -1.71 -20.43 7.75
CA PHE A 76 -1.82 -20.20 6.31
C PHE A 76 -2.22 -18.76 5.98
N LYS A 77 -3.23 -18.20 6.67
CA LYS A 77 -3.73 -16.84 6.42
C LYS A 77 -2.71 -15.77 6.77
N LEU A 78 -1.95 -15.94 7.84
CA LEU A 78 -0.83 -15.05 8.19
C LEU A 78 0.29 -15.14 7.14
N GLY A 79 0.67 -16.35 6.73
CA GLY A 79 1.68 -16.52 5.69
C GLY A 79 1.26 -15.91 4.36
N PHE A 80 0.00 -16.08 3.98
CA PHE A 80 -0.56 -15.46 2.79
C PHE A 80 -0.56 -13.92 2.91
N PHE A 81 -0.94 -13.37 4.06
CA PHE A 81 -0.89 -11.93 4.32
C PHE A 81 0.52 -11.35 4.16
N TYR A 82 1.51 -11.92 4.85
CA TYR A 82 2.88 -11.39 4.80
C TYR A 82 3.53 -11.55 3.42
N ASN A 83 3.14 -12.58 2.65
CA ASN A 83 3.55 -12.70 1.26
C ASN A 83 2.96 -11.57 0.40
N GLU A 84 1.67 -11.29 0.54
CA GLU A 84 1.01 -10.20 -0.19
C GLU A 84 1.54 -8.82 0.21
N VAL A 85 1.84 -8.58 1.49
CA VAL A 85 2.54 -7.38 1.97
C VAL A 85 3.90 -7.21 1.26
N THR A 86 4.65 -8.30 1.12
CA THR A 86 5.92 -8.29 0.39
C THR A 86 5.74 -7.98 -1.09
N LEU A 87 4.74 -8.57 -1.75
CA LEU A 87 4.42 -8.27 -3.16
C LEU A 87 3.92 -6.83 -3.34
N GLY A 88 3.22 -6.28 -2.34
CA GLY A 88 2.83 -4.89 -2.28
C GLY A 88 4.00 -3.91 -2.30
N ALA A 89 5.12 -4.26 -1.67
CA ALA A 89 6.34 -3.45 -1.74
C ALA A 89 6.83 -3.28 -3.19
N ASN A 90 6.59 -4.25 -4.08
CA ASN A 90 6.95 -4.11 -5.51
C ASN A 90 6.06 -3.07 -6.23
N LYS A 91 4.82 -2.81 -5.76
CA LYS A 91 4.01 -1.69 -6.27
C LYS A 91 4.66 -0.36 -5.89
N TYR A 92 5.13 -0.23 -4.64
CA TYR A 92 5.86 0.96 -4.20
C TYR A 92 7.13 1.19 -5.02
N ILE A 93 7.96 0.16 -5.21
CA ILE A 93 9.21 0.26 -5.96
C ILE A 93 8.95 0.79 -7.38
N ARG A 94 7.99 0.20 -8.11
CA ARG A 94 7.62 0.64 -9.47
C ARG A 94 7.07 2.06 -9.54
N TYR A 95 6.47 2.53 -8.44
CA TYR A 95 5.98 3.90 -8.31
C TYR A 95 7.14 4.86 -7.99
N VAL A 96 7.95 4.55 -6.97
CA VAL A 96 9.00 5.43 -6.46
C VAL A 96 10.17 5.55 -7.43
N GLU A 97 10.48 4.53 -8.23
CA GLU A 97 11.50 4.64 -9.29
C GLU A 97 11.19 5.79 -10.27
N PHE A 98 9.92 5.93 -10.67
CA PHE A 98 9.49 7.06 -11.50
C PHE A 98 9.53 8.37 -10.71
N THR A 99 9.07 8.35 -9.46
CA THR A 99 9.13 9.52 -8.57
C THR A 99 10.54 10.08 -8.52
N GLU A 100 11.55 9.26 -8.26
CA GLU A 100 12.94 9.69 -8.09
C GLU A 100 13.57 10.13 -9.42
N ALA A 101 13.34 9.38 -10.50
CA ALA A 101 14.00 9.63 -11.79
C ALA A 101 13.36 10.77 -12.58
N GLU A 102 12.04 10.91 -12.50
CA GLU A 102 11.26 11.81 -13.36
C GLU A 102 10.45 12.81 -12.56
N GLY A 103 9.75 12.38 -11.50
CA GLY A 103 8.85 13.24 -10.72
C GLY A 103 9.58 14.36 -9.97
N LEU A 104 10.39 14.01 -8.98
CA LEU A 104 11.09 14.94 -8.09
C LEU A 104 11.98 15.95 -8.83
N PRO A 105 12.78 15.55 -9.86
CA PRO A 105 13.60 16.52 -10.60
C PRO A 105 12.76 17.61 -11.29
N GLN A 106 11.53 17.27 -11.65
CA GLN A 106 10.61 18.14 -12.39
C GLN A 106 9.70 18.99 -11.47
N LEU A 107 9.57 18.67 -10.17
CA LEU A 107 8.68 19.40 -9.24
C LEU A 107 8.99 20.89 -9.08
N LYS A 108 10.20 21.34 -9.43
CA LYS A 108 10.59 22.77 -9.40
C LYS A 108 10.50 23.44 -10.76
N ALA A 109 10.12 22.72 -11.80
CA ALA A 109 9.99 23.26 -13.15
C ALA A 109 8.62 23.94 -13.34
N ASP A 110 8.51 24.73 -14.41
CA ASP A 110 7.29 25.46 -14.74
C ASP A 110 6.14 24.50 -15.09
N GLU A 111 4.91 24.89 -14.73
CA GLU A 111 3.67 24.12 -14.96
C GLU A 111 3.55 23.42 -16.34
N PRO A 112 3.95 24.01 -17.49
CA PRO A 112 3.73 23.40 -18.80
C PRO A 112 4.40 22.04 -19.01
N ILE A 113 5.42 21.69 -18.22
CA ILE A 113 6.17 20.45 -18.43
C ILE A 113 5.37 19.18 -18.09
N PHE A 114 4.30 19.30 -17.29
CA PHE A 114 3.48 18.18 -16.84
C PHE A 114 2.27 17.93 -17.73
N PHE A 115 1.85 18.92 -18.51
CA PHE A 115 0.59 18.93 -19.23
C PHE A 115 0.81 18.80 -20.73
N ARG A 116 -0.21 18.27 -21.41
CA ARG A 116 -0.29 18.30 -22.88
C ARG A 116 -0.49 19.74 -23.35
N ASN A 117 -0.38 19.96 -24.65
CA ASN A 117 -0.58 21.28 -25.26
C ASN A 117 -1.96 21.89 -24.99
N ASP A 118 -2.96 21.07 -24.66
CA ASP A 118 -4.30 21.52 -24.25
C ASP A 118 -4.33 22.11 -22.83
N GLY A 119 -3.27 21.90 -22.04
CA GLY A 119 -3.15 22.36 -20.65
C GLY A 119 -4.08 21.67 -19.65
N ASN A 120 -4.92 20.73 -20.10
CA ASN A 120 -6.02 20.13 -19.31
C ASN A 120 -5.78 18.66 -18.99
N ARG A 121 -4.80 18.02 -19.65
CA ARG A 121 -4.44 16.64 -19.38
C ARG A 121 -2.98 16.54 -19.06
N LEU A 122 -2.65 15.72 -18.08
CA LEU A 122 -1.28 15.29 -17.85
C LEU A 122 -0.71 14.63 -19.11
N LEU A 123 0.60 14.77 -19.30
CA LEU A 123 1.33 13.91 -20.22
C LEU A 123 1.12 12.44 -19.80
N PRO A 124 1.04 11.49 -20.74
CA PRO A 124 0.75 10.09 -20.43
C PRO A 124 1.66 9.47 -19.35
N LYS A 125 2.93 9.89 -19.28
CA LYS A 125 3.88 9.43 -18.26
C LYS A 125 3.47 9.83 -16.83
N PHE A 126 2.95 11.04 -16.64
CA PHE A 126 2.50 11.54 -15.35
C PHE A 126 1.10 11.03 -15.00
N GLU A 127 0.22 10.86 -15.99
CA GLU A 127 -1.08 10.19 -15.82
C GLU A 127 -0.87 8.75 -15.31
N SER A 128 -0.01 7.97 -15.99
CA SER A 128 0.33 6.62 -15.54
C SER A 128 1.01 6.59 -14.17
N HIS A 129 1.80 7.60 -13.83
CA HIS A 129 2.40 7.71 -12.50
C HIS A 129 1.36 7.91 -11.39
N MET A 130 0.39 8.79 -11.62
CA MET A 130 -0.73 9.02 -10.70
C MET A 130 -1.60 7.75 -10.54
N ASP A 131 -1.81 7.00 -11.62
CA ASP A 131 -2.54 5.73 -11.57
C ASP A 131 -1.80 4.67 -10.74
N ARG A 132 -0.47 4.59 -10.85
CA ARG A 132 0.34 3.70 -9.99
C ARG A 132 0.26 4.10 -8.52
N LEU A 133 0.18 5.39 -8.21
CA LEU A 133 -0.01 5.86 -6.84
C LEU A 133 -1.38 5.43 -6.30
N ARG A 134 -2.45 5.57 -7.11
CA ARG A 134 -3.79 5.06 -6.76
C ARG A 134 -3.78 3.54 -6.54
N GLU A 135 -3.17 2.78 -7.44
CA GLU A 135 -3.04 1.32 -7.30
C GLU A 135 -2.29 0.92 -6.01
N TYR A 136 -1.28 1.69 -5.64
CA TYR A 136 -0.54 1.50 -4.40
C TYR A 136 -1.35 1.89 -3.16
N ASN A 137 -2.14 2.95 -3.25
CA ASN A 137 -3.02 3.41 -2.19
C ASN A 137 -4.15 2.40 -1.90
N ASP A 138 -4.78 1.85 -2.94
CA ASP A 138 -5.80 0.80 -2.83
C ASP A 138 -5.22 -0.44 -2.13
N PHE A 139 -3.95 -0.73 -2.37
CA PHE A 139 -3.26 -1.82 -1.69
C PHE A 139 -3.13 -1.57 -0.19
N TYR A 140 -2.85 -0.34 0.25
CA TYR A 140 -2.79 -0.01 1.67
C TYR A 140 -4.13 -0.17 2.38
N GLU A 141 -5.21 0.31 1.77
CA GLU A 141 -6.56 0.15 2.31
C GLU A 141 -6.90 -1.34 2.49
N LYS A 142 -6.73 -2.14 1.42
CA LYS A 142 -7.04 -3.57 1.43
C LYS A 142 -6.21 -4.34 2.45
N THR A 143 -4.92 -4.04 2.58
CA THR A 143 -4.07 -4.74 3.56
C THR A 143 -4.34 -4.29 4.99
N ALA A 144 -4.75 -3.03 5.22
CA ALA A 144 -5.21 -2.60 6.53
C ALA A 144 -6.46 -3.36 6.97
N ASP A 145 -7.44 -3.52 6.07
CA ASP A 145 -8.67 -4.26 6.37
C ASP A 145 -8.43 -5.75 6.59
N TRP A 146 -7.53 -6.34 5.81
CA TRP A 146 -7.09 -7.71 6.05
C TRP A 146 -6.40 -7.85 7.41
N ALA A 147 -5.51 -6.93 7.76
CA ALA A 147 -4.82 -6.95 9.05
C ALA A 147 -5.81 -6.82 10.23
N LYS A 148 -6.86 -5.99 10.12
CA LYS A 148 -7.94 -5.90 11.12
C LYS A 148 -8.65 -7.25 11.31
N CYS A 149 -9.03 -7.90 10.21
CA CYS A 149 -9.68 -9.21 10.28
C CYS A 149 -8.77 -10.29 10.91
N LEU A 150 -7.47 -10.29 10.59
CA LEU A 150 -6.52 -11.23 11.20
C LEU A 150 -6.30 -10.95 12.68
N LEU A 151 -6.24 -9.67 13.06
CA LEU A 151 -6.11 -9.26 14.46
C LEU A 151 -7.31 -9.76 15.27
N GLU A 152 -8.53 -9.55 14.77
CA GLU A 152 -9.74 -10.04 15.44
C GLU A 152 -9.74 -11.56 15.61
N ARG A 153 -9.27 -12.30 14.60
CA ARG A 153 -9.18 -13.76 14.66
C ARG A 153 -8.17 -14.23 15.70
N LEU A 154 -7.01 -13.57 15.77
CA LEU A 154 -5.99 -13.86 16.78
C LEU A 154 -6.46 -13.52 18.20
N GLU A 155 -7.25 -12.47 18.37
CA GLU A 155 -7.80 -12.07 19.67
C GLU A 155 -8.93 -12.99 20.14
N LYS A 156 -9.81 -13.43 19.23
CA LYS A 156 -11.00 -14.25 19.55
C LYS A 156 -10.76 -15.76 19.46
N ILE A 157 -9.58 -16.19 18.96
CA ILE A 157 -9.30 -17.58 18.57
C ILE A 157 -10.39 -18.09 17.62
N ASP A 158 -10.74 -17.28 16.62
CA ASP A 158 -11.79 -17.62 15.65
C ASP A 158 -11.25 -18.60 14.59
N GLN A 159 -11.84 -19.80 14.57
CA GLN A 159 -11.49 -20.90 13.66
C GLN A 159 -12.18 -20.83 12.28
N SER A 160 -12.91 -19.75 11.98
CA SER A 160 -13.60 -19.57 10.70
C SER A 160 -12.70 -19.86 9.49
N THR A 161 -13.21 -20.59 8.50
CA THR A 161 -12.48 -20.89 7.26
C THR A 161 -12.50 -19.72 6.27
N ALA A 162 -13.43 -18.76 6.42
CA ALA A 162 -13.56 -17.61 5.52
C ALA A 162 -12.25 -16.83 5.38
N LEU A 163 -11.91 -16.38 4.17
CA LEU A 163 -10.75 -15.52 3.95
C LEU A 163 -11.04 -14.13 4.49
N CYS A 164 -10.03 -13.53 5.12
CA CYS A 164 -10.09 -12.12 5.51
C CYS A 164 -9.99 -11.16 4.31
N ARG A 165 -9.59 -11.68 3.15
CA ARG A 165 -9.49 -10.95 1.89
C ARG A 165 -10.45 -11.58 0.89
N SER A 166 -11.57 -10.91 0.63
CA SER A 166 -12.66 -11.41 -0.23
C SER A 166 -12.41 -11.21 -1.72
N ASP A 167 -11.49 -10.33 -2.11
CA ASP A 167 -11.13 -10.07 -3.51
C ASP A 167 -10.07 -11.07 -4.05
N VAL A 168 -9.58 -11.98 -3.21
CA VAL A 168 -8.73 -13.09 -3.64
C VAL A 168 -9.63 -14.28 -3.99
N GLY A 169 -9.76 -14.50 -5.29
CA GLY A 169 -10.43 -15.67 -5.88
C GLY A 169 -9.85 -15.95 -7.26
N ILE A 170 -10.21 -17.10 -7.84
CA ILE A 170 -9.89 -17.39 -9.24
C ILE A 170 -10.73 -16.45 -10.10
N SER A 171 -10.10 -15.43 -10.68
CA SER A 171 -10.67 -14.72 -11.82
C SER A 171 -10.17 -15.43 -13.08
N VAL A 172 -11.07 -16.05 -13.83
CA VAL A 172 -10.78 -16.53 -15.18
C VAL A 172 -10.96 -15.33 -16.09
N LEU A 173 -9.87 -14.87 -16.71
CA LEU A 173 -9.91 -13.90 -17.80
C LEU A 173 -10.54 -14.52 -19.06
#